data_AF-A0A7C2PUB9-F1
#
_entry.id   AF-A0A7C2PUB9-F1
#
_cell.length_a   1.000
_cell.length_b   1.000
_cell.length_c   1.000
_cell.angle_alpha   90.00
_cell.angle_beta   90.00
_cell.angle_gamma   90.00
#
_symmetry.space_group_name_H-M   'P 1'
#
loop_
_entity.id
_entity.type
_entity.pdbx_description
1 polymer ?
#
loop_
_entity_poly.entity_id
_entity_poly.type
_entity_poly.pdbx_seq_one_letter_code
_entity_poly.pdbx_strand_id
1 'polypeptide(L)' 'MYAVARVTEEDCTAEKGCRLCIVVCPEPDTIDYDPIKKVAVVNEERCKGCILCIAGCSVQKCIVMVDM' A
#
# COMPACT_ATOMS: atom_id res chain seq x y z
N MET A 1 -12.73 13.74 7.85
CA MET A 1 -12.55 12.29 7.98
C MET A 1 -11.33 11.95 7.16
N TYR A 2 -10.19 11.69 7.82
CA TYR A 2 -8.95 11.40 7.11
C TYR A 2 -8.74 9.89 7.16
N ALA A 3 -9.05 9.21 6.06
CA ALA A 3 -8.79 7.79 5.91
C ALA A 3 -7.45 7.59 5.20
N VAL A 4 -6.66 6.62 5.66
CA VAL A 4 -5.38 6.23 5.06
C VAL A 4 -5.41 4.77 4.64
N ALA A 5 -4.56 4.43 3.68
CA ALA A 5 -4.40 3.05 3.25
C ALA A 5 -3.50 2.28 4.21
N ARG A 6 -3.85 1.02 4.50
CA ARG A 6 -2.99 0.04 5.18
C ARG A 6 -2.88 -1.23 4.36
N VAL A 7 -1.72 -1.87 4.42
CA VAL A 7 -1.46 -3.19 3.83
C VAL A 7 -1.64 -4.24 4.92
N THR A 8 -2.41 -5.29 4.64
CA THR A 8 -2.43 -6.50 5.46
C THR A 8 -1.18 -7.31 5.13
N GLU A 9 -0.22 -7.34 6.06
CA GLU A 9 1.12 -7.89 5.80
C GLU A 9 1.07 -9.39 5.45
N GLU A 10 0.24 -10.19 6.11
CA GLU A 10 0.14 -11.64 5.88
C GLU A 10 -0.27 -12.05 4.46
N ASP A 11 -0.97 -11.18 3.74
CA ASP A 11 -1.46 -11.44 2.39
C ASP A 11 -0.59 -10.80 1.29
N CYS A 12 0.37 -9.94 1.68
CA CYS A 12 1.13 -9.16 0.73
C CYS A 12 2.15 -10.02 -0.03
N THR A 13 2.21 -9.89 -1.35
CA THR A 13 3.13 -10.64 -2.23
C THR A 13 4.18 -9.75 -2.90
N ALA A 14 4.51 -8.61 -2.29
CA ALA A 14 5.47 -7.66 -2.85
C ALA A 14 6.88 -8.25 -3.04
N GLU A 15 7.24 -9.23 -2.22
CA GLU A 15 8.45 -10.06 -2.34
C GLU A 15 8.54 -10.83 -3.67
N LYS A 16 7.39 -11.23 -4.23
CA LYS A 16 7.26 -11.94 -5.51
C LYS A 16 7.24 -10.96 -6.70
N GLY A 17 7.44 -9.67 -6.43
CA GLY A 17 7.62 -8.64 -7.43
C GLY A 17 6.35 -7.94 -7.91
N CYS A 18 5.19 -8.12 -7.25
CA CYS A 18 3.96 -7.45 -7.70
C CYS A 18 4.11 -5.92 -7.66
N ARG A 19 4.42 -5.35 -6.48
CA ARG A 19 4.82 -3.95 -6.21
C ARG A 19 4.01 -2.86 -6.95
N LEU A 20 2.82 -3.20 -7.47
CA LEU A 20 1.99 -2.29 -8.28
C LEU A 20 1.49 -1.12 -7.46
N CYS A 21 1.17 -1.35 -6.18
CA CYS A 21 0.74 -0.30 -5.25
C CYS A 21 1.77 0.84 -5.10
N ILE A 22 3.06 0.52 -5.18
CA ILE A 22 4.17 1.50 -5.15
C ILE A 22 4.12 2.37 -6.41
N VAL A 23 3.94 1.75 -7.58
CA VAL A 23 3.96 2.45 -8.88
C VAL A 23 2.72 3.32 -9.09
N VAL A 24 1.53 2.88 -8.63
CA VAL A 24 0.28 3.62 -8.83
C VAL A 24 0.08 4.75 -7.83
N CYS A 25 0.87 4.80 -6.75
CA CYS A 25 0.73 5.87 -5.77
C CYS A 25 1.19 7.19 -6.40
N PRO A 26 0.31 8.22 -6.46
CA PRO A 26 0.69 9.51 -7.04
C PRO A 26 1.59 10.32 -6.11
N GLU A 27 1.63 9.95 -4.82
CA GLU A 27 2.42 10.62 -3.81
C GLU A 27 3.78 9.93 -3.67
N PRO A 28 4.90 10.64 -3.89
CA PRO A 28 6.23 10.03 -3.77
C PRO A 28 6.48 9.54 -2.34
N ASP A 29 7.25 8.47 -2.21
CA ASP A 29 7.69 7.88 -0.92
C ASP A 29 6.55 7.59 0.06
N THR A 30 5.34 7.34 -0.46
CA THR A 30 4.14 7.06 0.35
C THR A 30 3.88 5.58 0.52
N ILE A 31 4.28 4.77 -0.47
CA ILE A 31 4.21 3.32 -0.40
C ILE A 31 5.56 2.80 -0.86
N ASP A 32 6.20 1.98 -0.03
CA ASP A 32 7.52 1.42 -0.33
C ASP A 32 7.57 -0.07 -0.02
N TYR A 33 8.59 -0.74 -0.53
CA TYR A 33 8.87 -2.14 -0.19
C TYR A 33 9.77 -2.19 1.05
N ASP A 34 9.28 -2.82 2.13
CA ASP A 34 10.09 -3.11 3.30
C ASP A 34 10.94 -4.38 3.02
N PRO A 35 12.28 -4.30 2.94
CA PRO A 35 13.12 -5.45 2.61
C PRO A 35 13.26 -6.45 3.76
N ILE A 36 12.96 -6.05 5.01
CA ILE A 36 13.03 -6.91 6.19
C ILE A 36 11.75 -7.72 6.30
N LYS A 37 10.59 -7.06 6.23
CA LYS A 37 9.27 -7.70 6.28
C LYS A 37 8.86 -8.35 4.96
N LYS A 38 9.47 -7.91 3.86
CA LYS A 38 9.19 -8.34 2.47
C LYS A 38 7.78 -8.03 1.97
N VAL A 39 7.16 -6.99 2.53
CA VAL A 39 5.82 -6.52 2.17
C VAL A 39 5.87 -5.07 1.69
N ALA A 40 4.79 -4.61 1.05
CA ALA A 40 4.60 -3.18 0.85
C ALA A 40 4.15 -2.53 2.16
N VAL A 41 4.65 -1.33 2.46
CA VAL A 41 4.29 -0.55 3.65
C VAL A 41 3.81 0.83 3.22
N VAL A 42 2.81 1.37 3.92
CA VAL A 42 2.27 2.71 3.66
C VAL A 42 2.77 3.67 4.74
N ASN A 43 3.30 4.81 4.32
CA ASN A 43 3.53 5.95 5.20
C ASN A 43 2.19 6.69 5.41
N GLU A 44 1.55 6.46 6.55
CA GLU A 44 0.23 7.02 6.88
C GLU A 44 0.24 8.55 6.94
N GLU A 45 1.34 9.19 7.32
CA GLU A 45 1.45 10.65 7.38
C GLU A 45 1.46 11.30 5.98
N ARG A 46 1.89 10.55 4.96
CA ARG A 46 1.93 11.02 3.56
C ARG A 46 0.67 10.64 2.79
N CYS A 47 -0.02 9.56 3.20
CA CYS A 47 -1.18 9.04 2.51
C CYS A 47 -2.31 10.09 2.42
N LYS A 48 -2.80 10.34 1.19
CA LYS A 48 -3.90 11.29 0.92
C LYS A 48 -5.28 10.62 0.79
N GLY A 49 -5.36 9.31 1.05
CA GLY A 49 -6.63 8.57 0.96
C GLY A 49 -7.23 8.49 -0.45
N CYS A 50 -6.42 8.55 -1.51
CA CYS A 50 -6.88 8.61 -2.90
C CYS A 50 -7.33 7.27 -3.49
N ILE A 51 -7.31 6.18 -2.72
CA ILE A 51 -7.76 4.81 -3.05
C ILE A 51 -7.13 4.12 -4.28
N LEU A 52 -6.19 4.75 -4.99
CA LEU A 52 -5.54 4.18 -6.17
C LEU A 52 -4.76 2.89 -5.88
N CYS A 53 -4.10 2.79 -4.73
CA CYS A 53 -3.37 1.59 -4.34
C CYS A 53 -4.29 0.38 -4.10
N ILE A 54 -5.54 0.60 -3.66
CA ILE A 54 -6.54 -0.48 -3.52
C ILE A 54 -6.89 -1.04 -4.90
N ALA A 55 -7.15 -0.16 -5.88
CA ALA A 55 -7.40 -0.58 -7.26
C ALA A 55 -6.17 -1.27 -7.89
N GLY A 56 -4.96 -0.77 -7.57
CA GLY A 56 -3.70 -1.32 -8.06
C GLY A 56 -3.28 -2.65 -7.41
N CYS A 57 -3.81 -3.00 -6.23
CA CYS A 57 -3.54 -4.28 -5.57
C CYS A 57 -4.38 -5.42 -6.16
N SER A 58 -4.24 -5.66 -7.47
CA SER A 58 -5.09 -6.60 -8.21
C SER A 58 -4.79 -8.08 -7.94
N VAL A 59 -3.60 -8.40 -7.44
CA VAL A 59 -3.16 -9.79 -7.20
C VAL A 59 -3.76 -10.37 -5.92
N GLN A 60 -3.58 -9.70 -4.79
CA GLN A 60 -4.00 -10.19 -3.46
C GLN A 60 -5.12 -9.35 -2.84
N LYS A 61 -5.32 -8.11 -3.30
CA LYS A 61 -6.34 -7.20 -2.75
C LYS A 61 -6.20 -6.98 -1.24
N CYS A 62 -4.94 -6.95 -0.77
CA CYS A 62 -4.55 -6.85 0.64
C CYS A 62 -4.43 -5.40 1.17
N ILE A 63 -5.09 -4.43 0.53
CA ILE A 63 -5.04 -3.02 0.95
C ILE A 63 -6.43 -2.56 1.35
N VAL A 64 -6.54 -1.95 2.52
CA VAL A 64 -7.80 -1.42 3.08
C VAL A 64 -7.65 0.05 3.45
N MET A 65 -8.77 0.79 3.44
CA MET A 65 -8.83 2.12 4.04
C MET A 65 -9.16 1.99 5.53
N VAL A 66 -8.46 2.74 6.37
CA VAL A 66 -8.73 2.86 7.80
C VAL A 66 -8.89 4.32 8.18
N ASP A 67 -9.79 4.61 9.12
CA ASP A 67 -9.93 5.94 9.72
C ASP A 67 -8.76 6.20 10.69
N MET A 68 -8.20 7.43 10.64
CA MET A 68 -7.22 7.93 11.61
C MET A 68 -7.88 8.66 12.77
#